data_AF-A0A1Q7I7D5-F1
#
_entry.id   AF-A0A1Q7I7D5-F1
#
_cell.length_a   1.000
_cell.length_b   1.000
_cell.length_c   1.000
_cell.angle_alpha   90.00
_cell.angle_beta   90.00
_cell.angle_gamma   90.00
#
_symmetry.space_group_name_H-M   'P 1'
#
loop_
_entity.id
_entity.type
_entity.pdbx_description
1 polymer ?
#
loop_
_entity_poly.entity_id
_entity_poly.type
_entity_poly.pdbx_seq_one_letter_code
_entity_poly.pdbx_strand_id
1 'polypeptide(L)' 'MRKIGRLYISRAKEVELDGAGRILLPPDSRQHAGLVKDVTLVGPGRPFFEVWDRPRFEEYERSNGEGLPSLFERLAQLGV' A
#
# COMPACT_ATOMS: atom_id res chain seq x y z
N MET A 1 1.96 -16.53 -15.53
CA MET A 1 2.61 -15.21 -15.66
C MET A 1 1.88 -14.20 -16.57
N ARG A 2 1.43 -14.54 -17.79
CA ARG A 2 0.79 -13.54 -18.71
C ARG A 2 -0.49 -12.84 -18.19
N LYS A 3 -1.30 -13.49 -17.34
CA LYS A 3 -2.54 -12.91 -16.77
C LYS A 3 -2.27 -11.81 -15.72
N ILE A 4 -1.27 -11.99 -14.84
CA ILE A 4 -0.89 -11.00 -13.81
C ILE A 4 -0.37 -9.73 -14.47
N GLY A 5 0.47 -9.85 -15.50
CA GLY A 5 0.95 -8.68 -16.25
C GLY A 5 -0.19 -7.85 -16.85
N ARG A 6 -1.24 -8.49 -17.36
CA ARG A 6 -2.41 -7.77 -17.89
C ARG A 6 -3.32 -7.17 -16.82
N LEU A 7 -3.33 -7.68 -15.60
CA LEU A 7 -4.18 -7.15 -14.53
C LEU A 7 -3.47 -6.06 -13.71
N TYR A 8 -2.18 -6.24 -13.46
CA TYR A 8 -1.39 -5.35 -12.61
C TYR A 8 -0.53 -4.37 -13.41
N ILE A 9 0.23 -4.86 -14.39
CA ILE A 9 1.17 -4.00 -15.15
C ILE A 9 0.42 -3.11 -16.14
N SER A 10 -0.64 -3.60 -16.79
CA SER A 10 -1.43 -2.78 -17.75
C SER A 10 -2.17 -1.60 -17.10
N ARG A 11 -2.35 -1.64 -15.78
CA ARG A 11 -3.01 -0.58 -15.00
C ARG A 11 -2.02 0.40 -14.38
N ALA A 12 -0.71 0.15 -14.52
CA ALA A 12 0.30 1.10 -14.09
C ALA A 12 0.19 2.36 -14.95
N LYS A 13 0.20 3.51 -14.27
CA LYS A 13 0.12 4.82 -14.90
C LYS A 13 1.29 5.63 -14.43
N GLU A 14 2.01 6.21 -15.38
CA GLU A 14 3.06 7.17 -15.08
C GLU A 14 2.43 8.48 -14.60
N VAL A 15 2.99 9.01 -13.52
CA VAL A 15 2.57 10.26 -12.90
C VAL A 15 3.81 10.99 -12.44
N GLU A 16 3.80 12.30 -12.56
CA GLU A 16 4.90 13.15 -12.11
C GLU A 16 4.57 13.80 -10.77
N LEU A 17 5.62 14.13 -10.02
CA LEU A 17 5.52 14.98 -8.86
C LEU A 17 5.45 16.44 -9.33
N ASP A 18 4.53 17.21 -8.77
CA ASP A 18 4.57 18.66 -8.95
C ASP A 18 5.70 19.31 -8.12
N GLY A 19 5.89 20.62 -8.30
CA GLY A 19 6.94 21.37 -7.59
C GLY A 19 6.80 21.42 -6.06
N ALA A 20 5.65 21.00 -5.52
CA ALA A 20 5.41 20.87 -4.08
C ALA A 20 5.54 19.42 -3.58
N GLY A 21 5.97 18.50 -4.44
CA GLY A 21 6.12 17.07 -4.11
C GLY A 21 4.79 16.32 -4.03
N ARG A 22 3.73 16.80 -4.70
CA ARG A 22 2.41 16.14 -4.72
C ARG A 22 2.27 15.26 -5.96
N ILE A 23 1.57 14.14 -5.81
CA ILE A 23 1.19 13.25 -6.92
C ILE A 23 -0.32 13.38 -7.15
N LEU A 24 -0.71 13.62 -8.40
CA LEU A 24 -2.11 13.53 -8.80
C LEU A 24 -2.48 12.08 -9.13
N LEU A 25 -3.20 11.41 -8.23
CA LEU A 25 -3.65 10.04 -8.49
C LEU A 25 -4.74 10.00 -9.56
N PRO A 26 -4.58 9.17 -10.61
CA PRO A 26 -5.60 8.97 -11.64
C PRO A 26 -6.97 8.59 -11.03
N PRO A 27 -8.09 9.11 -11.54
CA PRO A 27 -9.42 8.90 -10.95
C PRO A 27 -9.80 7.43 -10.76
N ASP A 28 -9.45 6.57 -11.69
CA ASP A 28 -9.70 5.13 -11.64
C ASP A 28 -8.83 4.41 -10.59
N SER A 29 -7.58 4.83 -10.40
CA SER A 29 -6.73 4.35 -9.30
C SER A 29 -7.33 4.72 -7.94
N ARG A 30 -7.82 5.96 -7.79
CA ARG A 30 -8.52 6.42 -6.57
C ARG A 30 -9.79 5.61 -6.32
N GLN A 31 -10.61 5.41 -7.35
CA GLN A 31 -11.84 4.64 -7.24
C GLN A 31 -11.57 3.17 -6.88
N HIS A 32 -10.56 2.56 -7.51
CA HIS A 32 -10.19 1.17 -7.25
C HIS A 32 -9.71 0.96 -5.81
N ALA A 33 -8.85 1.86 -5.31
CA ALA A 33 -8.36 1.83 -3.93
C ALA A 33 -9.44 2.28 -2.91
N GLY A 34 -10.53 2.90 -3.37
CA GLY A 34 -11.59 3.44 -2.52
C GLY A 34 -11.15 4.66 -1.71
N LEU A 35 -10.23 5.47 -2.23
CA LEU A 35 -9.71 6.65 -1.54
C LEU A 35 -10.77 7.77 -1.56
N VAL A 36 -11.10 8.32 -0.39
CA VAL A 36 -12.09 9.40 -0.27
C VAL A 36 -11.45 10.73 0.07
N LYS A 37 -10.81 10.82 1.24
CA LYS A 37 -10.25 12.08 1.76
C LYS A 37 -8.89 11.87 2.40
N ASP A 38 -8.86 11.08 3.47
CA ASP A 38 -7.66 10.85 4.24
C ASP A 38 -7.01 9.52 3.85
N VAL A 39 -5.69 9.56 3.65
CA VAL A 39 -4.92 8.39 3.24
C VAL A 39 -3.82 8.06 4.24
N THR A 40 -3.39 6.80 4.22
CA THR A 40 -2.21 6.31 4.93
C THR A 40 -1.18 5.83 3.91
N LEU A 41 0.06 6.27 4.08
CA LEU A 41 1.20 5.79 3.29
C LEU A 41 1.93 4.71 4.08
N VAL A 42 2.16 3.56 3.45
CA VAL A 42 2.80 2.41 4.09
C VAL A 42 4.05 2.02 3.30
N GLY A 43 5.18 1.91 3.98
CA GLY A 43 6.44 1.45 3.40
C GLY A 43 6.72 0.00 3.81
N PRO A 44 6.56 -1.00 2.92
CA PRO A 44 6.78 -2.41 3.25
C PRO A 44 8.27 -2.82 3.23
N GLY A 45 9.20 -1.87 3.38
CA GLY A 45 10.65 -2.13 3.29
C GLY A 45 11.15 -2.47 1.88
N ARG A 46 10.43 -2.04 0.83
CA ARG A 46 10.76 -2.23 -0.60
C ARG A 46 10.84 -0.87 -1.30
N PRO A 47 11.41 -0.76 -2.53
CA PRO A 47 11.49 0.51 -3.27
C PRO A 47 10.14 0.92 -3.87
N PHE A 48 9.07 0.77 -3.11
CA PHE A 48 7.73 1.25 -3.40
C PHE A 48 7.00 1.49 -2.08
N PHE A 49 5.94 2.28 -2.13
CA PHE A 49 5.04 2.48 -1.01
C PHE A 49 3.62 2.15 -1.45
N GLU A 50 2.77 1.89 -0.48
CA GLU A 50 1.35 1.65 -0.67
C GLU A 50 0.56 2.88 -0.23
N VAL A 51 -0.58 3.11 -0.89
CA VAL A 51 -1.52 4.17 -0.55
C VAL A 51 -2.84 3.51 -0.17
N TRP A 52 -3.26 3.74 1.06
CA TRP A 52 -4.48 3.17 1.63
C TRP A 52 -5.49 4.25 1.97
N ASP A 53 -6.77 3.91 1.86
CA ASP A 53 -7.83 4.66 2.54
C ASP A 53 -7.65 4.49 4.05
N ARG A 54 -7.63 5.60 4.80
CA ARG A 54 -7.25 5.59 6.22
C ARG A 54 -8.14 4.67 7.08
N PRO A 55 -9.47 4.76 7.04
CA PRO A 55 -10.34 3.86 7.81
C PRO A 55 -10.11 2.37 7.50
N ARG A 56 -9.88 2.04 6.22
CA ARG A 56 -9.59 0.66 5.81
C ARG A 56 -8.27 0.15 6.37
N PHE A 57 -7.25 1.01 6.40
CA PHE A 57 -5.96 0.63 6.97
C PHE A 57 -6.04 0.43 8.48
N GLU A 58 -6.75 1.30 9.20
CA GLU A 58 -6.96 1.16 10.65
C GLU A 58 -7.69 -0.15 11.01
N GLU A 59 -8.68 -0.55 10.19
CA GLU A 59 -9.35 -1.85 10.36
C GLU A 59 -8.41 -3.04 10.07
N TYR A 60 -7.59 -2.92 9.02
CA TYR A 60 -6.57 -3.91 8.70
C TYR A 60 -5.57 -4.06 9.86
N GLU A 61 -5.04 -2.97 10.38
CA GLU A 61 -4.11 -2.98 11.52
C GLU A 61 -4.75 -3.61 12.75
N ARG A 62 -6.01 -3.30 13.05
CA ARG A 62 -6.72 -3.92 14.18
C ARG A 62 -6.87 -5.43 14.00
N SER A 63 -7.28 -5.86 12.81
CA SER A 63 -7.52 -7.28 12.50
C SER A 63 -6.25 -8.11 12.40
N ASN A 64 -5.11 -7.50 12.06
CA ASN A 64 -3.85 -8.20 11.81
C ASN A 64 -2.78 -7.92 12.87
N GLY A 65 -3.00 -6.92 13.74
CA GLY A 65 -2.05 -6.45 14.73
C GLY A 65 -1.89 -7.38 15.93
N GLU A 66 -2.91 -8.16 16.27
CA GLU A 66 -2.88 -9.06 17.43
C GLU A 66 -1.81 -10.17 17.30
N GLY A 67 -1.41 -10.53 16.08
CA GLY A 67 -0.37 -11.52 15.81
C GLY A 67 1.07 -10.96 15.77
N LEU A 68 1.24 -9.63 15.73
CA LEU A 68 2.54 -8.99 15.47
C LEU A 68 3.60 -9.32 16.52
N PRO A 69 3.34 -9.27 17.85
CA PRO A 69 4.36 -9.60 18.84
C PRO A 69 4.93 -11.02 18.63
N SER A 70 4.05 -12.00 18.39
CA SER A 70 4.45 -13.39 18.13
C SER A 70 5.19 -13.58 16.79
N LEU A 71 4.93 -12.72 15.80
CA LEU A 71 5.63 -12.73 14.52
C LEU A 71 7.05 -12.16 14.69
N PHE A 72 7.21 -11.08 15.45
CA PHE A 72 8.52 -10.51 15.77
C PHE A 72 9.39 -11.50 16.56
N GLU A 73 8.82 -12.21 17.52
CA GLU A 73 9.52 -13.29 18.23
C GLU A 73 10.01 -14.39 17.28
N ARG A 74 9.19 -14.78 16.29
CA ARG A 74 9.58 -15.76 15.27
C ARG A 74 10.67 -15.24 14.33
N LEU A 75 10.62 -13.98 13.93
CA LEU A 75 11.65 -13.37 13.09
C LEU A 75 12.99 -13.26 13.84
N ALA A 76 12.96 -12.88 15.11
CA ALA A 76 14.14 -12.84 15.97
C ALA A 76 14.79 -14.24 16.12
N GLN A 77 13.98 -15.31 16.22
CA GLN A 77 14.49 -16.70 16.21
C GLN A 77 15.13 -17.11 14.87
N LEU A 78 14.72 -16.48 13.76
CA LEU A 78 15.30 -16.70 12.43
C LEU A 78 16.56 -15.83 12.18
N GLY A 79 16.96 -14.99 13.15
CA GLY A 79 18.16 -14.17 13.07
C GLY A 79 18.06 -13.01 12.06
N VAL A 80 16.84 -12.56 11.77
CA VAL A 80 16.53 -11.41 10.89
C VAL A 80 15.99 -10.26 11.72
#